data_AF-A0A445BYJ5-F1
#
_entry.id   AF-A0A445BYJ5-F1
#
_cell.length_a   1.000
_cell.length_b   1.000
_cell.length_c   1.000
_cell.angle_alpha   90.00
_cell.angle_beta   90.00
_cell.angle_gamma   90.00
#
_symmetry.space_group_name_H-M   'P 1'
#
loop_
_entity.id
_entity.type
_entity.pdbx_description
1 polymer ?
#
loop_
_entity_poly.entity_id
_entity_poly.type
_entity_poly.pdbx_seq_one_letter_code
_entity_poly.pdbx_strand_id
1 'polypeptide(L)'
;MDIVLTSFEMLRSPSKMYLNQHLSYFSIKHSFSHHFAEVFQKNTSDGVRVLEHMQNADVMPDSETFSYLISNSETEEDVVMYYKELKESGIKPTKQIFMALINAYAACGQLEKAKQVVLDPLIPQKNLNQIKCVLVSVLAAHGQLSEAIHYYEEIKKAGHNLEPKDIMSLIEKARSNVELDRLLLLLEELNDTDYWNGACCRIILYCIWNKDISSAVNLCKLLKNKYQSNELVTEALCDKHHSDELVMKVLFDKVFSLIDGSESSHLQACLELLSEIKDKLGLVPPKEYHDSLLSAHAKTSELHNAN
;
A
#
# COMPACT_ATOMS: atom_id res chain seq x y z
N MET A 1 -2.15 11.27 30.19
CA MET A 1 -1.22 12.30 30.72
C MET A 1 -0.40 11.77 31.90
N ASP A 2 -0.97 10.94 32.79
CA ASP A 2 -0.31 10.52 34.04
C ASP A 2 0.86 9.53 33.91
N ILE A 3 0.81 8.57 32.98
CA ILE A 3 1.92 7.59 32.79
C ILE A 3 3.20 8.31 32.35
N VAL A 4 3.05 9.31 31.49
CA VAL A 4 4.14 10.10 30.89
C VAL A 4 4.87 10.91 31.96
N LEU A 5 4.12 11.64 32.81
CA LEU A 5 4.67 12.42 33.93
C LEU A 5 5.39 11.52 34.96
N THR A 6 4.85 10.33 35.21
CA THR A 6 5.46 9.36 36.15
C THR A 6 6.81 8.84 35.61
N SER A 7 6.91 8.58 34.30
CA SER A 7 8.19 8.23 33.65
C SER A 7 9.19 9.39 33.69
N PHE A 8 8.73 10.64 33.52
CA PHE A 8 9.58 11.85 33.58
C PHE A 8 10.15 12.13 34.98
N GLU A 9 9.39 11.89 36.05
CA GLU A 9 9.88 12.07 37.42
C GLU A 9 10.96 11.05 37.81
N MET A 10 10.90 9.83 37.26
CA MET A 10 11.94 8.82 37.49
C MET A 10 13.28 9.20 36.84
N LEU A 11 13.27 9.95 35.73
CA LEU A 11 14.47 10.45 35.04
C LEU A 11 15.16 11.61 35.77
N ARG A 12 14.40 12.45 36.48
CA ARG A 12 14.94 13.63 37.20
C ARG A 12 15.69 13.30 38.50
N SER A 13 15.70 12.05 38.95
CA SER A 13 16.33 11.66 40.22
C SER A 13 17.28 10.47 40.06
N PRO A 14 18.59 10.73 39.78
CA PRO A 14 19.61 9.69 39.61
C PRO A 14 19.73 8.75 40.81
N SER A 15 19.39 9.23 42.01
CA SER A 15 19.40 8.48 43.27
C SER A 15 18.32 7.41 43.39
N LYS A 16 17.29 7.41 42.55
CA LYS A 16 16.26 6.35 42.51
C LYS A 16 16.52 5.28 41.45
N MET A 17 17.52 5.47 40.58
CA MET A 17 17.93 4.51 39.51
C MET A 17 18.97 3.48 39.97
N TYR A 18 19.21 3.33 41.28
CA TYR A 18 20.04 2.25 41.81
C TYR A 18 19.25 0.94 41.90
N LEU A 19 18.87 0.37 40.76
CA LEU A 19 18.44 -1.03 40.68
C LEU A 19 19.06 -1.69 39.45
N ASN A 20 19.97 -2.62 39.75
CA ASN A 20 20.72 -3.55 38.90
C ASN A 20 22.05 -3.06 38.29
N GLN A 21 23.13 -3.49 38.94
CA GLN A 21 24.55 -3.36 38.60
C GLN A 21 24.98 -4.04 37.27
N HIS A 22 24.10 -4.20 36.28
CA HIS A 22 24.45 -4.89 35.02
C HIS A 22 24.08 -4.15 33.73
N LEU A 23 23.43 -2.97 33.81
CA LEU A 23 23.14 -2.16 32.61
C LEU A 23 23.98 -0.90 32.63
N SER A 24 24.80 -0.72 31.59
CA SER A 24 25.55 0.53 31.40
C SER A 24 24.58 1.71 31.29
N TYR A 25 24.98 2.90 31.77
CA TYR A 25 24.22 4.15 31.62
C TYR A 25 23.72 4.39 30.17
N PHE A 26 24.51 3.93 29.18
CA PHE A 26 24.19 3.93 27.77
C PHE A 26 22.98 3.03 27.41
N SER A 27 22.93 1.81 27.95
CA SER A 27 21.81 0.87 27.76
C SER A 27 20.50 1.42 28.33
N ILE A 28 20.60 2.18 29.41
CA ILE A 28 19.45 2.80 30.06
C ILE A 28 18.93 3.97 29.21
N LYS A 29 19.79 4.90 28.75
CA LYS A 29 19.37 5.98 27.84
C LYS A 29 18.75 5.45 26.54
N HIS A 30 19.30 4.38 25.95
CA HIS A 30 18.75 3.76 24.74
C HIS A 30 17.36 3.13 24.99
N SER A 31 17.16 2.44 26.13
CA SER A 31 15.86 1.91 26.52
C SER A 31 14.82 3.01 26.73
N PHE A 32 15.24 4.18 27.21
CA PHE A 32 14.36 5.33 27.39
C PHE A 32 14.03 6.03 26.07
N SER A 33 14.98 6.16 25.13
CA SER A 33 14.70 6.70 23.79
C SER A 33 13.58 5.91 23.09
N HIS A 34 13.65 4.57 23.14
CA HIS A 34 12.60 3.69 22.62
C HIS A 34 11.25 3.89 23.36
N HIS A 35 11.26 4.02 24.69
CA HIS A 35 10.04 4.29 25.46
C HIS A 35 9.44 5.67 25.13
N PHE A 36 10.28 6.67 24.88
CA PHE A 36 9.86 7.99 24.42
C PHE A 36 9.20 7.90 23.04
N ALA A 37 9.83 7.23 22.07
CA ALA A 37 9.25 7.00 20.75
C ALA A 37 7.87 6.30 20.82
N GLU A 38 7.73 5.29 21.68
CA GLU A 38 6.47 4.57 21.91
C GLU A 38 5.37 5.45 22.55
N VAL A 39 5.74 6.30 23.51
CA VAL A 39 4.83 7.24 24.18
C VAL A 39 4.39 8.35 23.22
N PHE A 40 5.29 8.84 22.36
CA PHE A 40 4.99 9.89 21.39
C PHE A 40 4.14 9.37 20.22
N GLN A 41 4.34 8.13 19.76
CA GLN A 41 3.45 7.45 18.81
C GLN A 41 1.97 7.48 19.22
N LYS A 42 1.68 7.59 20.52
CA LYS A 42 0.31 7.54 21.06
C LYS A 42 -0.30 8.89 21.48
N ASN A 43 0.45 10.00 21.56
CA ASN A 43 -0.05 11.17 22.30
C ASN A 43 0.39 12.59 21.88
N THR A 44 1.18 12.82 20.84
CA THR A 44 1.57 14.21 20.49
C THR A 44 1.53 14.48 18.99
N SER A 45 0.62 15.37 18.59
CA SER A 45 0.54 15.99 17.25
C SER A 45 1.55 17.12 17.05
N ASP A 46 2.56 17.26 17.91
CA ASP A 46 3.45 18.42 17.91
C ASP A 46 4.90 17.96 18.14
N GLY A 47 5.62 17.76 17.04
CA GLY A 47 6.99 17.22 17.02
C GLY A 47 8.00 18.10 17.73
N VAL A 48 7.78 19.42 17.79
CA VAL A 48 8.67 20.37 18.49
C VAL A 48 8.70 20.08 19.99
N ARG A 49 7.54 19.76 20.57
CA ARG A 49 7.42 19.40 21.98
C ARG A 49 8.18 18.12 22.32
N VAL A 50 8.35 17.20 21.37
CA VAL A 50 9.10 15.95 21.58
C VAL A 50 10.56 16.25 21.92
N LEU A 51 11.24 17.05 21.09
CA LEU A 51 12.65 17.37 21.29
C LEU A 51 12.87 18.19 22.56
N GLU A 52 12.02 19.17 22.84
CA GLU A 52 12.06 19.94 24.09
C GLU A 52 11.89 19.05 25.33
N HIS A 53 10.94 18.10 25.29
CA HIS A 53 10.72 17.17 26.39
C HIS A 53 11.92 16.24 26.61
N MET A 54 12.57 15.76 25.54
CA MET A 54 13.77 14.92 25.63
C MET A 54 14.95 15.70 26.21
N GLN A 55 15.17 16.94 25.75
CA GLN A 55 16.18 17.83 26.30
C GLN A 55 15.96 18.12 27.79
N ASN A 56 14.72 18.44 28.19
CA ASN A 56 14.35 18.67 29.60
C ASN A 56 14.53 17.44 30.51
N ALA A 57 14.62 16.24 29.91
CA ALA A 57 14.86 14.98 30.61
C ALA A 57 16.31 14.48 30.48
N ASP A 58 17.22 15.25 29.88
CA ASP A 58 18.60 14.86 29.56
C ASP A 58 18.70 13.57 28.71
N VAL A 59 17.73 13.36 27.82
CA VAL A 59 17.71 12.23 26.88
C VAL A 59 18.05 12.73 25.49
N MET A 60 18.98 12.05 24.82
CA MET A 60 19.40 12.41 23.46
C MET A 60 18.47 11.75 22.44
N PRO A 61 18.03 12.48 21.39
CA PRO A 61 17.29 11.88 20.29
C PRO A 61 18.18 10.89 19.52
N ASP A 62 17.54 9.88 18.95
CA ASP A 62 18.18 8.89 18.10
C ASP A 62 17.52 8.84 16.71
N SER A 63 17.97 7.90 15.87
CA SER A 63 17.40 7.75 14.51
C SER A 63 15.92 7.38 14.53
N GLU A 64 15.41 6.72 15.57
CA GLU A 64 13.99 6.36 15.63
C GLU A 64 13.14 7.58 15.97
N THR A 65 13.62 8.41 16.90
CA THR A 65 13.03 9.71 17.25
C THR A 65 12.87 10.58 16.00
N PHE A 66 13.94 10.76 15.22
CA PHE A 66 13.87 11.55 13.99
C PHE A 66 13.03 10.90 12.90
N SER A 67 13.00 9.57 12.82
CA SER A 67 12.09 8.87 11.89
C SER A 67 10.63 9.17 12.20
N TYR A 68 10.27 9.22 13.50
CA TYR A 68 8.95 9.60 13.94
C TYR A 68 8.63 11.07 13.61
N LEU A 69 9.53 12.00 13.94
CA LEU A 69 9.36 13.43 13.66
C LEU A 69 9.16 13.72 12.17
N ILE A 70 9.99 13.11 11.32
CA ILE A 70 9.88 13.24 9.86
C ILE A 70 8.54 12.66 9.38
N SER A 71 8.14 11.49 9.87
CA SER A 71 6.90 10.84 9.42
C SER A 71 5.63 11.61 9.80
N ASN A 72 5.69 12.44 10.84
CA ASN A 72 4.56 13.25 11.34
C ASN A 72 4.74 14.74 11.03
N SER A 73 5.63 15.08 10.11
CA SER A 73 5.78 16.46 9.64
C SER A 73 4.54 16.87 8.83
N GLU A 74 3.97 18.03 9.15
CA GLU A 74 2.79 18.56 8.45
C GLU A 74 3.20 19.39 7.23
N THR A 75 4.36 20.04 7.32
CA THR A 75 4.90 20.91 6.28
C THR A 75 6.22 20.38 5.74
N GLU A 76 6.59 20.82 4.54
CA GLU A 76 7.88 20.48 3.97
C GLU A 76 9.03 21.07 4.80
N GLU A 77 8.81 22.27 5.35
CA GLU A 77 9.76 22.97 6.21
C GLU A 77 10.13 22.13 7.43
N ASP A 78 9.15 21.46 8.04
CA ASP A 78 9.36 20.52 9.16
C ASP A 78 10.24 19.34 8.75
N VAL A 79 9.95 18.72 7.59
CA VAL A 79 10.72 17.60 7.05
C VAL A 79 12.19 17.99 6.86
N VAL A 80 12.41 19.17 6.24
CA VAL A 80 13.75 19.71 5.98
C VAL A 80 14.47 20.03 7.30
N MET A 81 13.76 20.65 8.25
CA MET A 81 14.30 21.00 9.56
C MET A 81 14.76 19.76 10.33
N TYR A 82 13.89 18.76 10.52
CA TYR A 82 14.23 17.55 11.29
C TYR A 82 15.33 16.73 10.62
N TYR A 83 15.35 16.65 9.28
CA TYR A 83 16.43 15.94 8.59
C TYR A 83 17.77 16.67 8.68
N LYS A 84 17.76 18.01 8.67
CA LYS A 84 18.96 18.82 8.90
C LYS A 84 19.48 18.61 10.32
N GLU A 85 18.61 18.68 11.33
CA GLU A 85 18.98 18.50 12.73
C GLU A 85 19.55 17.09 13.00
N LEU A 86 18.98 16.05 12.38
CA LEU A 86 19.54 14.69 12.45
C LEU A 86 21.00 14.65 11.96
N LYS A 87 21.29 15.31 10.82
CA LYS A 87 22.64 15.35 10.25
C LYS A 87 23.61 16.15 11.11
N GLU A 88 23.16 17.29 11.64
CA GLU A 88 23.97 18.15 12.50
C GLU A 88 24.25 17.51 13.87
N SER A 89 23.36 16.63 14.34
CA SER A 89 23.52 15.83 15.56
C SER A 89 24.54 14.68 15.41
N GLY A 90 25.09 14.45 14.21
CA GLY A 90 26.03 13.35 13.94
C GLY A 90 25.40 11.95 13.98
N ILE A 91 24.07 11.87 14.03
CA ILE A 91 23.32 10.62 14.03
C ILE A 91 23.29 10.11 12.59
N LYS A 92 23.75 8.87 12.39
CA LYS A 92 23.75 8.26 11.06
C LYS A 92 22.31 7.95 10.62
N PRO A 93 21.85 8.46 9.46
CA PRO A 93 20.55 8.10 8.93
C PRO A 93 20.42 6.59 8.70
N THR A 94 19.32 6.01 9.17
CA THR A 94 18.97 4.61 8.93
C THR A 94 18.09 4.48 7.68
N LYS A 95 17.79 3.24 7.25
CA LYS A 95 16.85 3.02 6.13
C LYS A 95 15.48 3.65 6.43
N GLN A 96 15.06 3.60 7.69
CA GLN A 96 13.77 4.09 8.17
C GLN A 96 13.65 5.60 7.98
N ILE A 97 14.73 6.36 8.18
CA ILE A 97 14.78 7.81 7.90
C ILE A 97 14.47 8.08 6.43
N PHE A 98 15.11 7.37 5.50
CA PHE A 98 14.88 7.59 4.07
C PHE A 98 13.46 7.19 3.64
N MET A 99 12.93 6.10 4.18
CA MET A 99 11.53 5.71 3.94
C MET A 99 10.56 6.77 4.50
N ALA A 100 10.83 7.31 5.70
CA ALA A 100 10.04 8.38 6.30
C ALA A 100 10.09 9.65 5.46
N LEU A 101 11.26 10.06 4.96
CA LEU A 101 11.42 11.21 4.08
C LEU A 101 10.58 11.09 2.80
N ILE A 102 10.60 9.94 2.14
CA ILE A 102 9.82 9.71 0.92
C ILE A 102 8.32 9.89 1.21
N ASN A 103 7.82 9.26 2.28
CA ASN A 103 6.40 9.35 2.65
C ASN A 103 6.01 10.76 3.07
N ALA A 104 6.83 11.44 3.88
CA ALA A 104 6.55 12.78 4.38
C ALA A 104 6.54 13.80 3.25
N TYR A 105 7.55 13.79 2.36
CA TYR A 105 7.56 14.65 1.19
C TYR A 105 6.34 14.41 0.30
N ALA A 106 5.95 13.16 0.09
CA ALA A 106 4.76 12.84 -0.68
C ALA A 106 3.47 13.35 -0.03
N ALA A 107 3.33 13.20 1.30
CA ALA A 107 2.20 13.73 2.05
C ALA A 107 2.10 15.26 1.95
N CYS A 108 3.23 15.96 1.88
CA CYS A 108 3.31 17.40 1.62
C CYS A 108 3.15 17.77 0.12
N GLY A 109 2.86 16.81 -0.77
CA GLY A 109 2.73 17.04 -2.22
C GLY A 109 4.06 17.24 -2.97
N GLN A 110 5.20 17.05 -2.32
CA GLN A 110 6.55 17.30 -2.85
C GLN A 110 7.16 16.04 -3.49
N LEU A 111 6.50 15.50 -4.52
CA LEU A 111 6.92 14.25 -5.17
C LEU A 111 8.32 14.31 -5.80
N GLU A 112 8.74 15.48 -6.31
CA GLU A 112 10.10 15.65 -6.84
C GLU A 112 11.15 15.48 -5.74
N LYS A 113 10.89 15.97 -4.53
CA LYS A 113 11.79 15.80 -3.39
C LYS A 113 11.79 14.36 -2.91
N ALA A 114 10.63 13.70 -2.88
CA ALA A 114 10.54 12.27 -2.60
C ALA A 114 11.42 11.44 -3.56
N LYS A 115 11.43 11.77 -4.87
CA LYS A 115 12.32 11.14 -5.85
C LYS A 115 13.80 11.44 -5.60
N GLN A 116 14.15 12.64 -5.15
CA GLN A 116 15.55 12.98 -4.84
C GLN A 116 16.11 12.19 -3.65
N VAL A 117 15.25 11.72 -2.72
CA VAL A 117 15.71 10.94 -1.55
C VAL A 117 16.52 9.71 -1.97
N VAL A 118 16.12 8.99 -3.03
CA VAL A 118 16.84 7.77 -3.46
C VAL A 118 18.23 8.04 -4.05
N LEU A 119 18.58 9.32 -4.27
CA LEU A 119 19.88 9.76 -4.73
C LEU A 119 20.79 10.20 -3.57
N ASP A 120 20.32 10.14 -2.31
CA ASP A 120 21.10 10.56 -1.16
C ASP A 120 22.33 9.64 -0.97
N PRO A 121 23.56 10.18 -0.96
CA PRO A 121 24.79 9.39 -0.88
C PRO A 121 24.95 8.67 0.46
N LEU A 122 24.16 9.02 1.48
CA LEU A 122 24.17 8.36 2.78
C LEU A 122 23.41 7.03 2.77
N ILE A 123 22.67 6.72 1.71
CA ILE A 123 21.95 5.45 1.55
C ILE A 123 22.94 4.31 1.29
N PRO A 124 22.99 3.28 2.15
CA PRO A 124 23.78 2.08 1.85
C PRO A 124 23.20 1.34 0.64
N GLN A 125 24.04 0.91 -0.30
CA GLN A 125 23.61 0.20 -1.52
C GLN A 125 22.67 -0.99 -1.23
N LYS A 126 22.94 -1.74 -0.16
CA LYS A 126 22.11 -2.87 0.28
C LYS A 126 20.66 -2.50 0.65
N ASN A 127 20.41 -1.25 0.99
CA ASN A 127 19.09 -0.73 1.37
C ASN A 127 18.39 -0.01 0.23
N LEU A 128 19.13 0.38 -0.83
CA LEU A 128 18.62 1.24 -1.90
C LEU A 128 17.35 0.68 -2.55
N ASN A 129 17.34 -0.61 -2.88
CA ASN A 129 16.19 -1.23 -3.54
C ASN A 129 14.94 -1.24 -2.63
N GLN A 130 15.10 -1.50 -1.33
CA GLN A 130 13.98 -1.43 -0.38
C GLN A 130 13.43 -0.01 -0.25
N ILE A 131 14.29 1.01 -0.30
CA ILE A 131 13.88 2.41 -0.27
C ILE A 131 13.18 2.80 -1.59
N LYS A 132 13.69 2.32 -2.73
CA LYS A 132 13.02 2.48 -4.03
C LYS A 132 11.63 1.82 -4.06
N CYS A 133 11.41 0.68 -3.38
CA CYS A 133 10.06 0.10 -3.27
C CYS A 133 9.05 1.08 -2.66
N VAL A 134 9.43 1.80 -1.60
CA VAL A 134 8.55 2.82 -0.99
C VAL A 134 8.26 3.95 -1.98
N LEU A 135 9.27 4.39 -2.74
CA LEU A 135 9.09 5.40 -3.78
C LEU A 135 8.12 4.93 -4.86
N VAL A 136 8.21 3.67 -5.31
CA VAL A 136 7.28 3.07 -6.29
C VAL A 136 5.84 3.18 -5.79
N SER A 137 5.58 2.75 -4.55
CA SER A 137 4.24 2.78 -3.95
C SER A 137 3.70 4.20 -3.79
N VAL A 138 4.56 5.14 -3.38
CA VAL A 138 4.22 6.56 -3.28
C VAL A 138 3.87 7.15 -4.65
N LEU A 139 4.68 6.90 -5.67
CA LEU A 139 4.44 7.40 -7.02
C LEU A 139 3.15 6.82 -7.60
N ALA A 140 2.91 5.52 -7.40
CA ALA A 140 1.66 4.87 -7.81
C ALA A 140 0.45 5.51 -7.13
N ALA A 141 0.50 5.72 -5.81
CA ALA A 141 -0.59 6.31 -5.04
C ALA A 141 -0.99 7.71 -5.54
N HIS A 142 -0.01 8.49 -6.03
CA HIS A 142 -0.16 9.83 -6.58
C HIS A 142 -0.34 9.86 -8.12
N GLY A 143 -0.56 8.70 -8.75
CA GLY A 143 -0.85 8.60 -10.19
C GLY A 143 0.38 8.79 -11.11
N GLN A 144 1.58 8.88 -10.57
CA GLN A 144 2.84 8.96 -11.32
C GLN A 144 3.30 7.57 -11.80
N LEU A 145 2.42 6.89 -12.52
CA LEU A 145 2.57 5.46 -12.79
C LEU A 145 3.75 5.14 -13.73
N SER A 146 4.01 5.99 -14.73
CA SER A 146 5.16 5.79 -15.64
C SER A 146 6.49 5.76 -14.89
N GLU A 147 6.68 6.68 -13.94
CA GLU A 147 7.86 6.74 -13.07
C GLU A 147 7.90 5.57 -12.09
N ALA A 148 6.75 5.22 -11.50
CA ALA A 148 6.65 4.08 -10.60
C ALA A 148 7.10 2.77 -11.28
N ILE A 149 6.68 2.56 -12.54
CA ILE A 149 7.10 1.37 -13.30
C ILE A 149 8.57 1.46 -13.71
N HIS A 150 9.10 2.65 -14.02
CA HIS A 150 10.53 2.82 -14.30
C HIS A 150 11.40 2.36 -13.12
N TYR A 151 11.10 2.83 -11.90
CA TYR A 151 11.82 2.40 -10.70
C TYR A 151 11.65 0.91 -10.40
N TYR A 152 10.45 0.36 -10.64
CA TYR A 152 10.22 -1.08 -10.54
C TYR A 152 11.12 -1.88 -11.49
N GLU A 153 11.24 -1.47 -12.76
CA GLU A 153 12.11 -2.15 -13.72
C GLU A 153 13.59 -2.09 -13.30
N GLU A 154 14.03 -1.00 -12.68
CA GLU A 154 15.38 -0.92 -12.09
C GLU A 154 15.58 -1.91 -10.94
N ILE A 155 14.60 -2.02 -10.03
CA ILE A 155 14.62 -2.98 -8.91
C ILE A 155 14.70 -4.41 -9.46
N LYS A 156 13.92 -4.71 -10.50
CA LYS A 156 13.88 -6.02 -11.17
C LYS A 156 15.20 -6.35 -11.87
N LYS A 157 15.80 -5.39 -12.59
CA LYS A 157 17.14 -5.55 -13.20
C LYS A 157 18.23 -5.84 -12.17
N ALA A 158 18.07 -5.35 -10.95
CA ALA A 158 18.97 -5.64 -9.83
C ALA A 158 18.71 -7.03 -9.19
N GLY A 159 17.75 -7.81 -9.69
CA GLY A 159 17.42 -9.15 -9.18
C GLY A 159 16.56 -9.14 -7.92
N HIS A 160 15.83 -8.05 -7.67
CA HIS A 160 14.92 -7.92 -6.53
C HIS A 160 13.47 -7.81 -7.03
N ASN A 161 12.54 -8.28 -6.20
CA ASN A 161 11.11 -8.17 -6.47
C ASN A 161 10.47 -7.18 -5.49
N LEU A 162 9.32 -6.62 -5.89
CA LEU A 162 8.49 -5.82 -5.00
C LEU A 162 7.76 -6.70 -3.98
N GLU A 163 7.35 -6.09 -2.86
CA GLU A 163 6.42 -6.78 -1.95
C GLU A 163 5.03 -6.83 -2.58
N PRO A 164 4.22 -7.87 -2.29
CA PRO A 164 2.87 -8.02 -2.87
C PRO A 164 1.97 -6.79 -2.75
N LYS A 165 2.10 -6.04 -1.64
CA LYS A 165 1.34 -4.80 -1.40
C LYS A 165 1.70 -3.69 -2.39
N ASP A 166 2.96 -3.58 -2.78
CA ASP A 166 3.47 -2.52 -3.67
C ASP A 166 3.03 -2.83 -5.12
N ILE A 167 3.07 -4.12 -5.50
CA ILE A 167 2.53 -4.64 -6.76
C ILE A 167 1.02 -4.36 -6.86
N MET A 168 0.27 -4.66 -5.80
CA MET A 168 -1.17 -4.39 -5.76
C MET A 168 -1.45 -2.89 -5.95
N SER A 169 -0.68 -2.02 -5.30
CA SER A 169 -0.83 -0.56 -5.44
C SER A 169 -0.59 -0.08 -6.88
N LEU A 170 0.42 -0.62 -7.57
CA LEU A 170 0.68 -0.32 -8.99
C LEU A 170 -0.51 -0.71 -9.88
N ILE A 171 -1.05 -1.93 -9.68
CA ILE A 171 -2.20 -2.44 -10.44
C ILE A 171 -3.46 -1.62 -10.15
N GLU A 172 -3.69 -1.25 -8.89
CA GLU A 172 -4.85 -0.44 -8.49
C GLU A 172 -4.85 0.96 -9.09
N LYS A 173 -3.67 1.51 -9.35
CA LYS A 173 -3.52 2.85 -9.89
C LYS A 173 -3.36 2.86 -11.41
N ALA A 174 -3.36 1.68 -12.04
CA ALA A 174 -3.36 1.53 -13.49
C ALA A 174 -4.48 2.34 -14.17
N ARG A 175 -4.08 3.11 -15.17
CA ARG A 175 -4.93 3.90 -16.07
C ARG A 175 -4.75 3.42 -17.50
N SER A 176 -5.61 3.85 -18.41
CA SER A 176 -5.69 3.40 -19.81
C SER A 176 -4.40 3.54 -20.62
N ASN A 177 -3.41 4.29 -20.12
CA ASN A 177 -2.10 4.43 -20.75
C ASN A 177 -1.12 3.29 -20.43
N VAL A 178 -1.48 2.35 -19.54
CA VAL A 178 -0.62 1.21 -19.19
C VAL A 178 -0.97 0.00 -20.05
N GLU A 179 0.05 -0.58 -20.67
CA GLU A 179 -0.11 -1.81 -21.45
C GLU A 179 -0.55 -2.96 -20.54
N LEU A 180 -1.58 -3.70 -20.96
CA LEU A 180 -2.11 -4.85 -20.23
C LEU A 180 -1.02 -5.88 -19.92
N ASP A 181 -0.09 -6.11 -20.85
CA ASP A 181 1.02 -7.05 -20.68
C ASP A 181 1.86 -6.73 -19.44
N ARG A 182 2.06 -5.44 -19.14
CA ARG A 182 2.80 -5.02 -17.93
C ARG A 182 2.03 -5.35 -16.66
N LEU A 183 0.71 -5.23 -16.67
CA LEU A 183 -0.14 -5.60 -15.54
C LEU A 183 -0.16 -7.12 -15.33
N LEU A 184 -0.14 -7.91 -16.41
CA LEU A 184 -0.06 -9.37 -16.34
C LEU A 184 1.28 -9.84 -15.76
N LEU A 185 2.40 -9.21 -16.16
CA LEU A 185 3.71 -9.48 -15.56
C LEU A 185 3.74 -9.19 -14.05
N LEU A 186 3.07 -8.12 -13.61
CA LEU A 186 2.93 -7.81 -12.18
C LEU A 186 2.07 -8.86 -11.45
N LEU A 187 1.00 -9.35 -12.08
CA LEU A 187 0.15 -10.40 -11.53
C LEU A 187 0.90 -11.72 -11.33
N GLU A 188 1.80 -12.07 -12.25
CA GLU A 188 2.62 -13.30 -12.17
C GLU A 188 3.58 -13.32 -10.98
N GLU A 189 3.96 -12.16 -10.46
CA GLU A 189 4.85 -12.04 -9.29
C GLU A 189 4.12 -12.27 -7.95
N LEU A 190 2.78 -12.29 -7.96
CA LEU A 190 1.97 -12.49 -6.76
C LEU A 190 1.75 -13.99 -6.48
N ASN A 191 2.46 -14.50 -5.47
CA ASN A 191 2.29 -15.88 -5.03
C ASN A 191 1.14 -16.07 -4.02
N ASP A 192 0.89 -15.04 -3.20
CA ASP A 192 -0.16 -15.07 -2.20
C ASP A 192 -1.55 -15.03 -2.86
N THR A 193 -2.44 -15.92 -2.45
CA THR A 193 -3.76 -16.09 -3.09
C THR A 193 -4.65 -14.86 -2.93
N ASP A 194 -4.60 -14.17 -1.79
CA ASP A 194 -5.45 -13.02 -1.53
C ASP A 194 -4.99 -11.80 -2.33
N TYR A 195 -3.69 -11.53 -2.34
CA TYR A 195 -3.11 -10.49 -3.20
C TYR A 195 -3.35 -10.78 -4.68
N TRP A 196 -3.12 -12.02 -5.12
CA TRP A 196 -3.33 -12.42 -6.51
C TRP A 196 -4.80 -12.26 -6.93
N ASN A 197 -5.76 -12.69 -6.09
CA ASN A 197 -7.19 -12.53 -6.36
C ASN A 197 -7.59 -11.06 -6.47
N GLY A 198 -7.10 -10.23 -5.54
CA GLY A 198 -7.30 -8.79 -5.58
C GLY A 198 -6.78 -8.17 -6.87
N ALA A 199 -5.53 -8.46 -7.21
CA ALA A 199 -4.86 -7.95 -8.41
C ALA A 199 -5.56 -8.40 -9.69
N CYS A 200 -5.89 -9.69 -9.81
CA CYS A 200 -6.60 -10.24 -10.96
C CYS A 200 -7.94 -9.55 -11.20
N CYS A 201 -8.76 -9.37 -10.14
CA CYS A 201 -10.02 -8.64 -10.22
C CYS A 201 -9.82 -7.18 -10.64
N ARG A 202 -8.76 -6.54 -10.15
CA ARG A 202 -8.44 -5.15 -10.51
C ARG A 202 -8.02 -5.00 -11.97
N ILE A 203 -7.32 -6.00 -12.53
CA ILE A 203 -6.99 -6.06 -13.96
C ILE A 203 -8.23 -6.38 -14.82
N ILE A 204 -9.16 -7.21 -14.32
CA ILE A 204 -10.46 -7.42 -14.99
C ILE A 204 -11.21 -6.08 -15.09
N LEU A 205 -11.30 -5.32 -14.00
CA LEU A 205 -11.86 -3.97 -14.01
C LEU A 205 -11.16 -3.05 -15.01
N TYR A 206 -9.83 -3.11 -15.06
CA TYR A 206 -9.04 -2.38 -16.04
C TYR A 206 -9.45 -2.73 -17.48
N CYS A 207 -9.62 -4.01 -17.78
CA CYS A 207 -10.06 -4.47 -19.11
C CYS A 207 -11.47 -3.97 -19.44
N ILE A 208 -12.41 -4.00 -18.48
CA ILE A 208 -13.78 -3.49 -18.64
C ILE A 208 -13.77 -1.99 -18.98
N TRP A 209 -13.00 -1.19 -18.23
CA TRP A 209 -12.91 0.26 -18.47
C TRP A 209 -12.26 0.61 -19.82
N ASN A 210 -11.40 -0.27 -20.34
CA ASN A 210 -10.81 -0.13 -21.67
C ASN A 210 -11.57 -0.87 -22.77
N LYS A 211 -12.75 -1.42 -22.48
CA LYS A 211 -13.61 -2.20 -23.41
C LYS A 211 -12.94 -3.43 -24.03
N ASP A 212 -11.94 -3.99 -23.36
CA ASP A 212 -11.29 -5.25 -23.76
C ASP A 212 -11.95 -6.45 -23.05
N ILE A 213 -13.14 -6.82 -23.54
CA ILE A 213 -13.91 -7.93 -22.96
C ILE A 213 -13.19 -9.28 -23.16
N SER A 214 -12.46 -9.44 -24.25
CA SER A 214 -11.73 -10.69 -24.54
C SER A 214 -10.69 -10.98 -23.46
N SER A 215 -9.88 -9.98 -23.11
CA SER A 215 -8.88 -10.11 -22.04
C SER A 215 -9.53 -10.30 -20.67
N ALA A 216 -10.63 -9.60 -20.39
CA ALA A 216 -11.41 -9.80 -19.16
C ALA A 216 -11.90 -11.25 -19.02
N VAL A 217 -12.44 -11.86 -20.09
CA VAL A 217 -12.89 -13.26 -20.09
C VAL A 217 -11.71 -14.22 -19.86
N ASN A 218 -10.55 -13.96 -20.47
CA ASN A 218 -9.36 -14.78 -20.26
C ASN A 218 -8.87 -14.72 -18.80
N LEU A 219 -8.94 -13.55 -18.16
CA LEU A 219 -8.62 -13.39 -16.74
C LEU A 219 -9.63 -14.09 -15.83
N CYS A 220 -10.93 -14.01 -16.14
CA CYS A 220 -11.96 -14.79 -15.43
C CYS A 220 -11.70 -16.31 -15.54
N LYS A 221 -11.27 -16.77 -16.71
CA LYS A 221 -10.86 -18.18 -16.90
C LYS A 221 -9.63 -18.52 -16.07
N LEU A 222 -8.63 -17.64 -16.02
CA LEU A 222 -7.43 -17.82 -15.20
C LEU A 222 -7.78 -17.91 -13.70
N LEU A 223 -8.64 -17.00 -13.22
CA LEU A 223 -9.17 -17.02 -11.85
C LEU A 223 -9.88 -18.35 -11.56
N LYS A 224 -10.79 -18.79 -12.45
CA LYS A 224 -11.49 -20.08 -12.33
C LYS A 224 -10.51 -21.26 -12.24
N ASN A 225 -9.52 -21.32 -13.13
CA ASN A 225 -8.53 -22.40 -13.14
C ASN A 225 -7.69 -22.43 -11.84
N LYS A 226 -7.37 -21.27 -11.27
CA LYS A 226 -6.61 -21.18 -10.02
C LYS A 226 -7.41 -21.73 -8.84
N TYR A 227 -8.70 -21.42 -8.74
CA TYR A 227 -9.58 -21.98 -7.69
C TYR A 227 -9.71 -23.51 -7.82
N GLN A 228 -9.92 -24.01 -9.04
CA GLN A 228 -9.98 -25.44 -9.30
C GLN A 228 -8.67 -26.17 -8.96
N SER A 229 -7.53 -25.51 -9.18
CA SER A 229 -6.21 -26.08 -8.86
C SER A 229 -5.92 -26.08 -7.35
N ASN A 230 -6.38 -25.06 -6.61
CA ASN A 230 -6.23 -24.99 -5.16
C ASN A 230 -7.13 -25.99 -4.43
N GLU A 231 -8.33 -26.25 -4.95
CA GLU A 231 -9.31 -27.21 -4.40
C GLU A 231 -8.79 -28.66 -4.44
N LEU A 232 -7.94 -29.01 -5.42
CA LEU A 232 -7.27 -30.31 -5.50
C LEU A 232 -6.25 -30.55 -4.37
N VAL A 233 -5.78 -29.50 -3.69
CA VAL A 233 -4.77 -29.57 -2.63
C VAL A 233 -5.41 -29.73 -1.24
N THR A 234 -6.66 -29.31 -1.06
CA THR A 234 -7.45 -29.42 0.17
C THR A 234 -8.50 -30.53 0.04
N GLU A 235 -8.12 -31.77 0.35
CA GLU A 235 -8.96 -32.99 0.47
C GLU A 235 -10.41 -32.97 -0.10
N ALA A 236 -10.59 -33.69 -1.22
CA ALA A 236 -11.67 -34.66 -1.54
C ALA A 236 -13.18 -34.36 -1.35
N LEU A 237 -13.67 -33.16 -1.01
CA LEU A 237 -15.11 -32.98 -0.68
C LEU A 237 -15.84 -31.76 -1.26
N CYS A 238 -15.31 -31.07 -2.27
CA CYS A 238 -16.06 -29.97 -2.90
C CYS A 238 -16.49 -30.34 -4.33
N ASP A 239 -17.80 -30.32 -4.56
CA ASP A 239 -18.38 -30.42 -5.90
C ASP A 239 -17.88 -29.25 -6.76
N LYS A 240 -17.66 -29.49 -8.07
CA LYS A 240 -17.29 -28.45 -9.07
C LYS A 240 -18.12 -27.16 -8.98
N HIS A 241 -19.35 -27.27 -8.49
CA HIS A 241 -20.26 -26.14 -8.26
C HIS A 241 -19.79 -25.17 -7.16
N HIS A 242 -19.00 -25.63 -6.18
CA HIS A 242 -18.49 -24.81 -5.09
C HIS A 242 -17.41 -23.84 -5.55
N SER A 243 -16.44 -24.29 -6.37
CA SER A 243 -15.43 -23.41 -6.96
C SER A 243 -16.04 -22.33 -7.87
N ASP A 244 -17.05 -22.67 -8.68
CA ASP A 244 -17.71 -21.71 -9.56
C ASP A 244 -18.49 -20.65 -8.75
N GLU A 245 -19.11 -21.05 -7.63
CA GLU A 245 -19.78 -20.13 -6.70
C GLU A 245 -18.78 -19.18 -6.03
N LEU A 246 -17.63 -19.68 -5.55
CA LEU A 246 -16.58 -18.86 -4.94
C LEU A 246 -16.00 -17.84 -5.94
N VAL A 247 -15.73 -18.27 -7.17
CA VAL A 247 -15.24 -17.38 -8.24
C VAL A 247 -16.25 -16.28 -8.52
N MET A 248 -17.54 -16.62 -8.64
CA MET A 248 -18.60 -15.63 -8.87
C MET A 248 -18.77 -14.67 -7.70
N LYS A 249 -18.63 -15.14 -6.46
CA LYS A 249 -18.64 -14.28 -5.28
C LYS A 249 -17.48 -13.27 -5.30
N VAL A 250 -16.27 -13.73 -5.61
CA VAL A 250 -15.08 -12.85 -5.70
C VAL A 250 -15.23 -11.82 -6.81
N LEU A 251 -15.69 -12.23 -8.00
CA LEU A 251 -15.99 -11.31 -9.10
C LEU A 251 -17.06 -10.30 -8.70
N PHE A 252 -18.11 -10.74 -7.99
CA PHE A 252 -19.14 -9.84 -7.50
C PHE A 252 -18.59 -8.79 -6.54
N ASP A 253 -17.94 -9.25 -5.47
CA ASP A 253 -17.46 -8.39 -4.39
C ASP A 253 -16.40 -7.39 -4.87
N LYS A 254 -15.52 -7.78 -5.81
CA LYS A 254 -14.34 -7.00 -6.20
C LYS A 254 -14.38 -6.35 -7.59
N VAL A 255 -15.22 -6.83 -8.51
CA VAL A 255 -15.33 -6.27 -9.86
C VAL A 255 -16.67 -5.56 -10.00
N PHE A 256 -17.75 -6.31 -9.82
CA PHE A 256 -19.09 -5.84 -10.16
C PHE A 256 -19.66 -4.81 -9.19
N SER A 257 -19.33 -4.89 -7.90
CA SER A 257 -19.74 -3.91 -6.88
C SER A 257 -19.16 -2.50 -7.11
N LEU A 258 -18.04 -2.40 -7.84
CA LEU A 258 -17.31 -1.15 -8.06
C LEU A 258 -17.73 -0.41 -9.34
N ILE A 259 -18.61 -1.01 -10.15
CA ILE A 259 -19.15 -0.38 -11.36
C ILE A 259 -20.42 0.38 -10.97
N ASP A 260 -20.31 1.71 -10.89
CA ASP A 260 -21.47 2.58 -10.68
C ASP A 260 -22.31 2.68 -11.96
N GLY A 261 -23.63 2.63 -11.84
CA GLY A 261 -24.58 2.68 -12.95
C GLY A 261 -24.69 4.06 -13.63
N SER A 262 -23.83 5.01 -13.27
CA SER A 262 -23.82 6.38 -13.78
C SER A 262 -23.15 6.51 -15.15
N GLU A 263 -22.20 5.64 -15.51
CA GLU A 263 -21.54 5.62 -16.83
C GLU A 263 -22.06 4.46 -17.71
N SER A 264 -22.90 4.79 -18.68
CA SER A 264 -23.57 3.81 -19.55
C SER A 264 -22.60 2.89 -20.32
N SER A 265 -21.41 3.37 -20.68
CA SER A 265 -20.42 2.57 -21.42
C SER A 265 -19.78 1.46 -20.58
N HIS A 266 -19.54 1.68 -19.28
CA HIS A 266 -18.98 0.66 -18.40
C HIS A 266 -20.03 -0.38 -18.01
N LEU A 267 -21.28 0.06 -17.84
CA LEU A 267 -22.41 -0.83 -17.60
C LEU A 267 -22.63 -1.80 -18.76
N GLN A 268 -22.54 -1.32 -20.01
CA GLN A 268 -22.66 -2.16 -21.19
C GLN A 268 -21.53 -3.19 -21.30
N ALA A 269 -20.28 -2.77 -21.11
CA ALA A 269 -19.11 -3.66 -21.09
C ALA A 269 -19.22 -4.74 -19.99
N CYS A 270 -19.78 -4.38 -18.83
CA CYS A 270 -20.04 -5.31 -17.74
C CYS A 270 -21.09 -6.37 -18.10
N LEU A 271 -22.21 -5.97 -18.72
CA LEU A 271 -23.25 -6.87 -19.20
C LEU A 271 -22.72 -7.84 -20.27
N GLU A 272 -21.90 -7.34 -21.19
CA GLU A 272 -21.22 -8.15 -22.20
C GLU A 272 -20.31 -9.19 -21.54
N LEU A 273 -19.49 -8.78 -20.56
CA LEU A 273 -18.65 -9.71 -19.82
C LEU A 273 -19.48 -10.79 -19.12
N LEU A 274 -20.61 -10.44 -18.49
CA LEU A 274 -21.48 -11.40 -17.81
C LEU A 274 -22.09 -12.44 -18.76
N SER A 275 -22.51 -12.00 -19.95
CA SER A 275 -22.99 -12.92 -20.99
C SER A 275 -21.85 -13.86 -21.42
N GLU A 276 -20.68 -13.30 -21.67
CA GLU A 276 -19.51 -14.05 -22.15
C GLU A 276 -18.98 -15.07 -21.13
N ILE A 277 -18.90 -14.73 -19.84
CA ILE A 277 -18.47 -15.69 -18.81
C ILE A 277 -19.52 -16.79 -18.57
N LYS A 278 -20.81 -16.48 -18.75
CA LYS A 278 -21.87 -17.48 -18.70
C LYS A 278 -21.76 -18.46 -19.87
N ASP A 279 -21.63 -17.95 -21.08
CA ASP A 279 -21.63 -18.76 -22.30
C ASP A 279 -20.33 -19.55 -22.46
N LYS A 280 -19.17 -18.93 -22.20
CA LYS A 280 -17.85 -19.55 -22.43
C LYS A 280 -17.29 -20.30 -21.23
N LEU A 281 -17.59 -19.85 -20.01
CA LEU A 281 -17.01 -20.43 -18.79
C LEU A 281 -18.03 -21.19 -17.94
N GLY A 282 -19.33 -21.13 -18.28
CA GLY A 282 -20.41 -21.73 -17.50
C GLY A 282 -20.59 -21.08 -16.12
N LEU A 283 -20.04 -19.88 -15.91
CA LEU A 283 -20.14 -19.15 -14.65
C LEU A 283 -21.48 -18.42 -14.60
N VAL A 284 -22.37 -18.84 -13.69
CA VAL A 284 -23.72 -18.29 -13.58
C VAL A 284 -23.76 -17.18 -12.53
N PRO A 285 -24.17 -15.95 -12.88
CA PRO A 285 -24.31 -14.87 -11.91
C PRO A 285 -25.40 -15.15 -10.88
N PRO A 286 -25.24 -14.70 -9.62
CA PRO A 286 -26.33 -14.72 -8.64
C PRO A 286 -27.56 -13.98 -9.18
N LYS A 287 -28.76 -14.55 -8.97
CA LYS A 287 -30.02 -13.99 -9.50
C LYS A 287 -30.26 -12.53 -9.08
N GLU A 288 -29.93 -12.20 -7.84
CA GLU A 288 -30.08 -10.85 -7.25
C GLU A 288 -29.31 -9.76 -8.05
N TYR A 289 -28.21 -10.14 -8.71
CA TYR A 289 -27.39 -9.22 -9.48
C TYR A 289 -27.89 -8.99 -10.91
N HIS A 290 -28.38 -10.05 -11.56
CA HIS A 290 -28.95 -9.97 -12.90
C HIS A 290 -30.12 -8.99 -12.95
N ASP A 291 -31.00 -9.03 -11.95
CA ASP A 291 -32.15 -8.13 -11.85
C ASP A 291 -31.72 -6.67 -11.57
N SER A 292 -30.70 -6.49 -10.72
CA SER A 292 -30.15 -5.16 -10.39
C SER A 292 -29.52 -4.47 -11.60
N LEU A 293 -28.73 -5.19 -12.40
CA LEU A 293 -28.10 -4.66 -13.61
C LEU A 293 -29.10 -4.38 -14.74
N LEU A 294 -30.08 -5.26 -14.96
CA LEU A 294 -31.14 -5.03 -15.94
C LEU A 294 -31.94 -3.77 -15.57
N SER A 295 -32.20 -3.56 -14.28
CA SER A 295 -32.88 -2.34 -13.80
C SER A 295 -32.03 -1.07 -14.00
N ALA A 296 -30.71 -1.16 -13.83
CA ALA A 296 -29.78 -0.04 -14.07
C ALA A 296 -29.69 0.29 -15.57
N HIS A 297 -29.60 -0.73 -16.43
CA HIS A 297 -29.54 -0.56 -17.88
C HIS A 297 -30.82 0.05 -18.47
N ALA A 298 -31.98 -0.41 -17.99
CA ALA A 298 -33.28 0.15 -18.38
C ALA A 298 -33.39 1.65 -18.04
N LYS A 299 -32.97 2.05 -16.84
CA LYS A 299 -32.93 3.47 -16.43
C LYS A 299 -31.99 4.31 -17.29
N THR A 300 -30.80 3.78 -17.64
CA THR A 300 -29.86 4.51 -18.50
C THR A 300 -30.35 4.65 -19.94
N SER A 301 -31.07 3.65 -20.46
CA SER A 301 -31.68 3.69 -21.80
C SER A 301 -32.87 4.65 -21.87
N GLU A 302 -33.67 4.72 -20.82
CA GLU A 302 -34.78 5.68 -20.71
C GLU A 302 -34.29 7.13 -20.64
N LEU A 303 -33.21 7.40 -19.90
CA LEU A 303 -32.57 8.73 -19.83
C LEU A 303 -31.96 9.16 -21.16
N HIS A 304 -31.41 8.22 -21.94
CA HIS A 304 -30.82 8.54 -23.24
C HIS A 304 -31.87 8.80 -24.33
N ASN A 305 -33.05 8.16 -24.22
CA ASN A 305 -34.18 8.34 -25.15
C ASN A 305 -35.09 9.54 -24.80
N ALA A 306 -34.88 10.18 -23.65
CA ALA A 306 -35.66 11.32 -23.17
C ALA A 306 -35.00 12.70 -23.43
N ASN A 307 -33.82 12.74 -24.05
CA ASN A 307 -33.10 13.94 -24.51
C ASN A 307 -33.00 13.97 -26.04
#